data_AF-A0A3N5UQZ7-F1
#
_entry.id   AF-A0A3N5UQZ7-F1
#
_cell.length_a   1.000
_cell.length_b   1.000
_cell.length_c   1.000
_cell.angle_alpha   90.00
_cell.angle_beta   90.00
_cell.angle_gamma   90.00
#
_symmetry.space_group_name_H-M   'P 1'
#
loop_
_entity.id
_entity.type
_entity.pdbx_description
1 polymer ?
#
loop_
_entity_poly.entity_id
_entity_poly.type
_entity_poly.pdbx_seq_one_letter_code
_entity_poly.pdbx_strand_id
1 'polypeptide(L)'
;MRKTNPVGIGLLLLVIAGAIGYGIGLGLDLLISGSLNYSGSVASAFALLFAVTAFFFGIYGYRGITRGLVWQVVGTLLGGLFVTGIRALQGSDDIFGTFFFSEPAWVFGALVGVVTFLFGVGVVSDWMQWARGIDTPEHHEDEPGGGKYFDVSLDHKVIGIQYTVTALVLIAIGGTFALIFRTELAASQLQFLTTTFKLFNQTGPQFYNTIMSLHGIIMIISILLGISGMMNYAVPFLVGAHDMAFPRLNAFAYWISVPASVLLLMSLVLGGFDTGWTGYPPLSARAPVGMQMFFLGVFTAGWSSILGALNVIATVVRMRAKGMVAMRLPIFVWASVATSIIAL
;
A
#
# COMPACT_ATOMS: atom_id res chain seq x y z
N MET A 1 -10.17 5.44 -36.48
CA MET A 1 -10.57 5.15 -35.08
C MET A 1 -9.57 5.84 -34.15
N ARG A 2 -9.97 6.89 -33.42
CA ARG A 2 -9.10 7.53 -32.41
C ARG A 2 -8.78 6.49 -31.35
N LYS A 3 -7.52 6.08 -31.21
CA LYS A 3 -7.05 5.31 -30.05
C LYS A 3 -7.41 6.13 -28.81
N THR A 4 -8.34 5.64 -28.02
CA THR A 4 -8.69 6.21 -26.72
C THR A 4 -7.43 6.27 -25.87
N ASN A 5 -7.05 7.46 -25.38
CA ASN A 5 -5.91 7.62 -24.50
C ASN A 5 -6.28 7.04 -23.12
N PRO A 6 -5.77 5.86 -22.71
CA PRO A 6 -6.21 5.21 -21.48
C PRO A 6 -5.87 6.03 -20.24
N VAL A 7 -4.74 6.76 -20.27
CA VAL A 7 -4.34 7.67 -19.20
C VAL A 7 -5.30 8.86 -19.11
N GLY A 8 -5.72 9.40 -20.25
CA GLY A 8 -6.72 10.48 -20.29
C GLY A 8 -8.07 10.05 -19.70
N ILE A 9 -8.51 8.83 -19.99
CA ILE A 9 -9.72 8.24 -19.39
C ILE A 9 -9.52 8.02 -17.89
N GLY A 10 -8.37 7.46 -17.48
CA GLY A 10 -8.02 7.27 -16.08
C GLY A 10 -8.07 8.57 -15.28
N LEU A 11 -7.45 9.64 -15.79
CA LEU A 11 -7.46 10.97 -15.14
C LEU A 11 -8.87 11.57 -15.07
N LEU A 12 -9.68 11.41 -16.12
CA LEU A 12 -11.06 11.86 -16.10
C LEU A 12 -11.87 11.12 -15.03
N LEU A 13 -11.74 9.78 -14.98
CA LEU A 13 -12.41 8.96 -13.97
C LEU A 13 -11.91 9.24 -12.56
N LEU A 14 -10.63 9.56 -12.38
CA LEU A 14 -10.06 9.97 -11.09
C LEU A 14 -10.80 11.19 -10.54
N VAL A 15 -11.01 12.22 -11.36
CA VAL A 15 -11.69 13.46 -10.95
C VAL A 15 -13.18 13.20 -10.70
N ILE A 16 -13.86 12.53 -11.63
CA ILE A 16 -15.31 12.28 -11.53
C ILE A 16 -15.63 11.38 -10.34
N ALA A 17 -14.95 10.23 -10.22
CA ALA A 17 -15.17 9.30 -9.12
C ALA A 17 -14.72 9.88 -7.79
N GLY A 18 -13.66 10.71 -7.77
CA GLY A 18 -13.27 11.46 -6.59
C GLY A 18 -14.36 12.41 -6.11
N ALA A 19 -14.98 13.18 -7.01
CA ALA A 19 -16.09 14.06 -6.67
C ALA A 19 -17.34 13.29 -6.20
N ILE A 20 -17.65 12.17 -6.85
CA ILE A 20 -18.76 11.28 -6.42
C ILE A 20 -18.48 10.69 -5.04
N GLY A 21 -17.28 10.15 -4.82
CA GLY A 21 -16.85 9.59 -3.54
C GLY A 21 -16.89 10.65 -2.44
N TYR A 22 -16.43 11.88 -2.72
CA TYR A 22 -16.53 13.00 -1.80
C TYR A 22 -17.99 13.31 -1.43
N GLY A 23 -18.89 13.35 -2.41
CA GLY A 23 -20.33 13.57 -2.19
C GLY A 23 -20.98 12.47 -1.35
N ILE A 24 -20.66 11.20 -1.62
CA ILE A 24 -21.12 10.06 -0.81
C ILE A 24 -20.62 10.20 0.63
N GLY A 25 -19.33 10.50 0.81
CA GLY A 25 -18.74 10.64 2.13
C GLY A 25 -19.28 11.85 2.90
N LEU A 26 -19.65 12.96 2.24
CA LEU A 26 -20.38 14.06 2.88
C LEU A 26 -21.79 13.66 3.33
N GLY A 27 -22.52 12.92 2.50
CA GLY A 27 -23.85 12.42 2.87
C GLY A 27 -23.77 11.48 4.08
N LEU A 28 -22.75 10.62 4.11
CA LEU A 28 -22.43 9.75 5.23
C LEU A 28 -22.08 10.54 6.50
N ASP A 29 -21.23 11.55 6.39
CA ASP A 29 -20.83 12.39 7.52
C ASP A 29 -21.99 13.22 8.09
N LEU A 30 -22.90 13.68 7.22
CA LEU A 30 -24.16 14.34 7.61
C LEU A 30 -25.08 13.40 8.40
N LEU A 31 -25.18 12.14 7.98
CA LEU A 31 -26.00 11.13 8.68
C LEU A 31 -25.47 10.83 10.09
N ILE A 32 -24.15 10.92 10.31
CA ILE A 32 -23.54 10.66 11.63
C ILE A 32 -23.57 11.91 12.51
N SER A 33 -23.00 13.00 12.01
CA SER A 33 -22.69 14.17 12.82
C SER A 33 -23.87 15.15 12.91
N GLY A 34 -24.91 14.95 12.08
CA GLY A 34 -26.02 15.90 11.94
C GLY A 34 -25.62 17.23 11.30
N SER A 35 -24.38 17.37 10.82
CA SER A 35 -23.84 18.59 10.23
C SER A 35 -23.00 18.30 8.99
N LEU A 36 -22.92 19.26 8.06
CA LEU A 36 -22.06 19.14 6.89
C LEU A 36 -20.64 19.61 7.22
N ASN A 37 -19.71 18.67 7.39
CA ASN A 37 -18.28 18.99 7.55
C ASN A 37 -17.51 18.75 6.24
N TYR A 38 -17.37 19.80 5.44
CA TYR A 38 -16.62 19.78 4.19
C TYR A 38 -15.13 19.45 4.34
N SER A 39 -14.57 19.63 5.55
CA SER A 39 -13.18 19.29 5.87
C SER A 39 -13.01 17.93 6.56
N GLY A 40 -14.10 17.16 6.67
CA GLY A 40 -14.15 15.89 7.38
C GLY A 40 -13.27 14.83 6.71
N SER A 41 -12.66 13.99 7.54
CA SER A 41 -11.90 12.82 7.10
C SER A 41 -12.75 11.85 6.26
N VAL A 42 -14.06 11.80 6.52
CA VAL A 42 -14.99 10.87 5.87
C VAL A 42 -15.10 11.11 4.36
N ALA A 43 -15.51 12.32 4.00
CA ALA A 43 -15.64 12.74 2.62
C ALA A 43 -14.33 12.56 1.84
N SER A 44 -13.20 12.93 2.46
CA SER A 44 -11.91 12.84 1.79
C SER A 44 -11.40 11.40 1.62
N ALA A 45 -11.69 10.47 2.54
CA ALA A 45 -11.29 9.07 2.36
C ALA A 45 -12.06 8.40 1.23
N PHE A 46 -13.38 8.60 1.18
CA PHE A 46 -14.19 8.10 0.07
C PHE A 46 -13.75 8.71 -1.26
N ALA A 47 -13.45 10.02 -1.29
CA ALA A 47 -12.91 10.67 -2.47
C ALA A 47 -11.61 10.00 -2.94
N LEU A 48 -10.65 9.78 -2.03
CA LEU A 48 -9.36 9.17 -2.36
C LEU A 48 -9.52 7.72 -2.86
N LEU A 49 -10.30 6.91 -2.15
CA LEU A 49 -10.52 5.50 -2.50
C LEU A 49 -11.20 5.35 -3.86
N PHE A 50 -12.25 6.13 -4.12
CA PHE A 50 -12.97 6.10 -5.40
C PHE A 50 -12.10 6.65 -6.54
N ALA A 51 -11.40 7.76 -6.31
CA ALA A 51 -10.53 8.37 -7.31
C ALA A 51 -9.42 7.41 -7.76
N VAL A 52 -8.70 6.80 -6.81
CA VAL A 52 -7.58 5.88 -7.11
C VAL A 52 -8.10 4.61 -7.78
N THR A 53 -9.18 4.03 -7.28
CA THR A 53 -9.76 2.81 -7.88
C THR A 53 -10.26 3.07 -9.30
N ALA A 54 -10.96 4.19 -9.53
CA ALA A 54 -11.49 4.55 -10.82
C ALA A 54 -10.39 4.95 -11.82
N PHE A 55 -9.29 5.53 -11.35
CA PHE A 55 -8.10 5.80 -12.18
C PHE A 55 -7.54 4.52 -12.80
N PHE A 56 -7.27 3.50 -11.97
CA PHE A 56 -6.77 2.21 -12.45
C PHE A 56 -7.81 1.48 -13.30
N PHE A 57 -9.10 1.59 -12.96
CA PHE A 57 -10.18 1.09 -13.80
C PHE A 57 -10.22 1.75 -15.18
N GLY A 58 -10.00 3.07 -15.28
CA GLY A 58 -9.97 3.78 -16.56
C GLY A 58 -8.78 3.45 -17.45
N ILE A 59 -7.64 3.13 -16.84
CA ILE A 59 -6.42 2.76 -17.56
C ILE A 59 -6.47 1.31 -18.04
N TYR A 60 -6.92 0.40 -17.16
CA TYR A 60 -6.68 -1.03 -17.34
C TYR A 60 -7.93 -1.91 -17.14
N GLY A 61 -9.07 -1.31 -16.82
CA GLY A 61 -10.31 -2.04 -16.53
C GLY A 61 -10.27 -2.78 -15.18
N TYR A 62 -11.21 -3.72 -15.01
CA TYR A 62 -11.33 -4.54 -13.80
C TYR A 62 -10.41 -5.78 -13.86
N ARG A 63 -9.09 -5.55 -13.79
CA ARG A 63 -8.05 -6.59 -13.77
C ARG A 63 -6.94 -6.24 -12.77
N GLY A 64 -6.16 -7.24 -12.37
CA GLY A 64 -5.00 -7.08 -11.48
C GLY A 64 -5.23 -6.13 -10.30
N ILE A 65 -4.46 -5.04 -10.25
CA ILE A 65 -4.49 -4.05 -9.17
C ILE A 65 -5.88 -3.42 -8.95
N THR A 66 -6.66 -3.15 -10.02
CA THR A 66 -7.99 -2.56 -9.88
C THR A 66 -8.92 -3.50 -9.12
N ARG A 67 -8.88 -4.79 -9.47
CA ARG A 67 -9.66 -5.82 -8.79
C ARG A 67 -9.22 -5.96 -7.33
N GLY A 68 -7.92 -5.96 -7.08
CA GLY A 68 -7.35 -5.94 -5.73
C GLY A 68 -7.85 -4.76 -4.89
N LEU A 69 -7.76 -3.53 -5.39
CA LEU A 69 -8.19 -2.32 -4.67
C LEU A 69 -9.68 -2.32 -4.36
N VAL A 70 -10.53 -2.77 -5.30
CA VAL A 70 -11.97 -2.92 -5.05
C VAL A 70 -12.22 -3.90 -3.91
N TRP A 71 -11.57 -5.07 -3.93
CA TRP A 71 -11.70 -6.06 -2.87
C TRP A 71 -11.10 -5.60 -1.54
N GLN A 72 -10.07 -4.76 -1.56
CA GLN A 72 -9.53 -4.13 -0.35
C GLN A 72 -10.59 -3.26 0.34
N VAL A 73 -11.27 -2.39 -0.44
CA VAL A 73 -12.34 -1.53 0.08
C VAL A 73 -13.49 -2.37 0.60
N VAL A 74 -13.98 -3.33 -0.20
CA VAL A 74 -15.09 -4.21 0.19
C VAL A 74 -14.74 -5.00 1.45
N GLY A 75 -13.55 -5.61 1.51
CA GLY A 75 -13.10 -6.36 2.67
C GLY A 75 -12.94 -5.50 3.92
N THR A 76 -12.45 -4.28 3.77
CA THR A 76 -12.33 -3.32 4.87
C THR A 76 -13.70 -2.97 5.46
N LEU A 77 -14.69 -2.71 4.60
CA LEU A 77 -16.05 -2.41 5.03
C LEU A 77 -16.71 -3.63 5.69
N LEU A 78 -16.59 -4.82 5.10
CA LEU A 78 -17.18 -6.05 5.65
C LEU A 78 -16.56 -6.41 7.01
N GLY A 79 -15.23 -6.32 7.13
CA GLY A 79 -14.54 -6.57 8.39
C GLY A 79 -14.91 -5.53 9.46
N GLY A 80 -14.99 -4.25 9.08
CA GLY A 80 -15.45 -3.19 9.98
C GLY A 80 -16.89 -3.43 10.47
N LEU A 81 -17.81 -3.72 9.55
CA LEU A 81 -19.21 -4.00 9.87
C LEU A 81 -19.37 -5.24 10.75
N PHE A 82 -18.55 -6.26 10.54
CA PHE A 82 -18.54 -7.45 11.38
C PHE A 82 -18.20 -7.12 12.84
N VAL A 83 -17.14 -6.35 13.07
CA VAL A 83 -16.76 -5.92 14.43
C VAL A 83 -17.80 -4.99 15.03
N THR A 84 -18.33 -4.05 14.26
CA THR A 84 -19.42 -3.17 14.69
C THR A 84 -20.66 -3.97 15.09
N GLY A 85 -21.02 -5.00 14.32
CA GLY A 85 -22.13 -5.91 14.63
C GLY A 85 -21.91 -6.68 15.94
N ILE A 86 -20.69 -7.21 16.17
CA ILE A 86 -20.35 -7.87 17.44
C ILE A 86 -20.49 -6.90 18.61
N ARG A 87 -19.98 -5.67 18.47
CA ARG A 87 -20.08 -4.64 19.53
C ARG A 87 -21.52 -4.26 19.83
N ALA A 88 -22.36 -4.15 18.79
CA ALA A 88 -23.79 -3.91 18.94
C ALA A 88 -24.48 -5.06 19.70
N LEU A 89 -24.13 -6.32 19.40
CA LEU A 89 -24.64 -7.49 20.13
C LEU A 89 -24.16 -7.55 21.59
N GLN A 90 -22.98 -7.01 21.89
CA GLN A 90 -22.44 -6.90 23.25
C GLN A 90 -23.05 -5.73 24.05
N GLY A 91 -23.94 -4.94 23.46
CA GLY A 91 -24.55 -3.78 24.12
C GLY A 91 -23.54 -2.67 24.43
N SER A 92 -22.48 -2.53 23.62
CA SER A 92 -21.51 -1.45 23.79
C SER A 92 -22.14 -0.11 23.44
N ASP A 93 -21.96 0.90 24.30
CA ASP A 93 -22.47 2.25 24.07
C ASP A 93 -21.74 2.99 22.92
N ASP A 94 -20.52 2.56 22.58
CA ASP A 94 -19.68 3.13 21.51
C ASP A 94 -19.58 2.18 20.30
N ILE A 95 -20.68 2.15 19.54
CA ILE A 95 -20.82 1.33 18.33
C ILE A 95 -20.18 2.05 17.12
N PHE A 96 -20.31 3.36 17.06
CA PHE A 96 -19.89 4.19 15.92
C PHE A 96 -18.84 5.21 16.36
N GLY A 97 -17.58 4.98 15.96
CA GLY A 97 -16.47 5.91 16.17
C GLY A 97 -16.22 6.85 14.99
N THR A 98 -14.97 7.26 14.79
CA THR A 98 -14.57 8.06 13.62
C THR A 98 -14.89 7.28 12.34
N PHE A 99 -15.72 7.84 11.46
CA PHE A 99 -16.11 7.20 10.19
C PHE A 99 -16.94 5.91 10.37
N PHE A 100 -18.06 5.93 11.10
CA PHE A 100 -18.93 4.75 11.29
C PHE A 100 -18.27 3.51 11.95
N PHE A 101 -16.98 3.56 12.30
CA PHE A 101 -16.23 2.45 12.84
C PHE A 101 -15.49 2.90 14.09
N SER A 102 -15.61 2.11 15.15
CA SER A 102 -14.70 2.22 16.29
C SER A 102 -13.27 1.88 15.85
N GLU A 103 -12.27 2.30 16.62
CA GLU A 103 -10.86 1.98 16.33
C GLU A 103 -10.63 0.47 16.09
N PRO A 104 -11.16 -0.47 16.90
CA PRO A 104 -11.02 -1.90 16.63
C PRO A 104 -11.64 -2.35 15.30
N ALA A 105 -12.76 -1.74 14.89
CA ALA A 105 -13.41 -2.05 13.62
C ALA A 105 -12.56 -1.57 12.43
N TRP A 106 -11.88 -0.43 12.56
CA TRP A 106 -10.91 0.03 11.57
C TRP A 106 -9.71 -0.91 11.43
N VAL A 107 -9.11 -1.31 12.55
CA VAL A 107 -7.93 -2.19 12.54
C VAL A 107 -8.26 -3.55 11.94
N PHE A 108 -9.33 -4.18 12.41
CA PHE A 108 -9.74 -5.48 11.90
C PHE A 108 -10.22 -5.39 10.44
N GLY A 109 -11.01 -4.36 10.10
CA GLY A 109 -11.41 -4.08 8.73
C GLY A 109 -10.21 -3.96 7.82
N ALA A 110 -9.24 -3.11 8.15
CA ALA A 110 -8.04 -2.92 7.36
C ALA A 110 -7.24 -4.21 7.18
N LEU A 111 -7.14 -5.04 8.22
CA LEU A 111 -6.50 -6.37 8.14
C LEU A 111 -7.24 -7.29 7.15
N VAL A 112 -8.57 -7.37 7.25
CA VAL A 112 -9.40 -8.13 6.29
C VAL A 112 -9.23 -7.56 4.88
N GLY A 113 -9.16 -6.24 4.73
CA GLY A 113 -8.90 -5.54 3.49
C GLY A 113 -7.58 -5.95 2.83
N VAL A 114 -6.50 -6.10 3.59
CA VAL A 114 -5.22 -6.62 3.08
C VAL A 114 -5.40 -8.04 2.54
N VAL A 115 -6.09 -8.90 3.28
CA VAL A 115 -6.32 -10.29 2.85
C VAL A 115 -7.17 -10.33 1.58
N THR A 116 -8.31 -9.64 1.57
CA THR A 116 -9.18 -9.60 0.40
C THR A 116 -8.53 -8.93 -0.80
N PHE A 117 -7.62 -7.96 -0.61
CA PHE A 117 -6.78 -7.43 -1.68
C PHE A 117 -5.97 -8.54 -2.36
N LEU A 118 -5.31 -9.41 -1.58
CA LEU A 118 -4.46 -10.49 -2.10
C LEU A 118 -5.29 -11.55 -2.86
N PHE A 119 -6.49 -11.88 -2.35
CA PHE A 119 -7.45 -12.70 -3.09
C PHE A 119 -7.97 -12.00 -4.35
N GLY A 120 -8.29 -10.71 -4.22
CA GLY A 120 -8.83 -9.88 -5.28
C GLY A 120 -7.84 -9.67 -6.42
N VAL A 121 -6.56 -9.42 -6.15
CA VAL A 121 -5.56 -9.30 -7.22
C VAL A 121 -5.35 -10.66 -7.90
N GLY A 122 -5.49 -11.77 -7.16
CA GLY A 122 -5.39 -13.13 -7.68
C GLY A 122 -4.05 -13.80 -7.42
N VAL A 123 -3.17 -13.20 -6.61
CA VAL A 123 -1.83 -13.74 -6.33
C VAL A 123 -1.87 -15.07 -5.56
N VAL A 124 -2.97 -15.34 -4.86
CA VAL A 124 -3.21 -16.60 -4.13
C VAL A 124 -3.99 -17.64 -4.95
N SER A 125 -4.34 -17.32 -6.20
CA SER A 125 -5.22 -18.17 -7.03
C SER A 125 -4.64 -19.56 -7.29
N ASP A 126 -3.33 -19.67 -7.50
CA ASP A 126 -2.67 -20.95 -7.75
C ASP A 126 -2.67 -21.85 -6.51
N TRP A 127 -2.40 -21.29 -5.33
CA TRP A 127 -2.51 -22.02 -4.06
C TRP A 127 -3.94 -22.50 -3.79
N MET A 128 -4.94 -21.70 -4.17
CA MET A 128 -6.34 -22.11 -4.06
C MET A 128 -6.71 -23.21 -5.05
N GLN A 129 -6.12 -23.22 -6.25
CA GLN A 129 -6.28 -24.29 -7.22
C GLN A 129 -5.65 -25.60 -6.70
N TRP A 130 -4.45 -25.55 -6.12
CA TRP A 130 -3.82 -26.70 -5.47
C TRP A 130 -4.64 -27.26 -4.32
N ALA A 131 -5.22 -26.38 -3.48
CA ALA A 131 -6.12 -26.80 -2.41
C ALA A 131 -7.38 -27.53 -2.92
N ARG A 132 -7.75 -27.32 -4.19
CA ARG A 132 -8.85 -28.00 -4.88
C ARG A 132 -8.40 -29.21 -5.70
N GLY A 133 -7.10 -29.56 -5.67
CA GLY A 133 -6.52 -30.64 -6.47
C GLY A 133 -6.37 -30.32 -7.96
N ILE A 134 -6.35 -29.03 -8.33
CA ILE A 134 -6.13 -28.58 -9.71
C ILE A 134 -4.66 -28.22 -9.87
N ASP A 135 -3.97 -28.91 -10.77
CA ASP A 135 -2.58 -28.60 -11.10
C ASP A 135 -2.48 -27.30 -11.90
N THR A 136 -1.48 -26.49 -11.59
CA THR A 136 -1.20 -25.22 -12.28
C THR A 136 0.17 -25.28 -12.94
N PRO A 137 0.36 -24.69 -14.12
CA PRO A 137 1.66 -24.67 -14.79
C PRO A 137 2.71 -23.95 -13.94
N GLU A 138 3.94 -24.43 -13.95
CA GLU A 138 5.05 -23.79 -13.20
C GLU A 138 5.39 -22.39 -13.72
N HIS A 139 5.21 -22.18 -15.03
CA HIS A 139 5.47 -20.92 -15.70
C HIS A 139 4.16 -20.37 -16.27
N HIS A 140 3.83 -19.14 -15.92
CA HIS A 140 2.72 -18.40 -16.54
C HIS A 140 3.30 -17.51 -17.63
N GLU A 141 2.79 -17.62 -18.86
CA GLU A 141 3.13 -16.65 -19.91
C GLU A 141 2.29 -15.40 -19.72
N ASP A 142 2.95 -14.27 -19.49
CA ASP A 142 2.27 -12.98 -19.37
C ASP A 142 1.67 -12.55 -20.71
N GLU A 143 0.46 -11.98 -20.68
CA GLU A 143 -0.14 -11.35 -21.87
C GLU A 143 0.80 -10.25 -22.42
N PRO A 144 1.09 -10.24 -23.74
CA PRO A 144 1.94 -9.22 -24.33
C PRO A 144 1.35 -7.82 -24.16
N GLY A 145 2.13 -6.89 -23.60
CA GLY A 145 1.75 -5.49 -23.47
C GLY A 145 2.13 -4.87 -22.13
N GLY A 146 1.68 -3.64 -21.89
CA GLY A 146 1.91 -2.94 -20.62
C GLY A 146 1.01 -3.41 -19.47
N GLY A 147 -0.02 -4.20 -19.77
CA GLY A 147 -0.98 -4.67 -18.78
C GLY A 147 -0.38 -5.55 -17.69
N LYS A 148 0.61 -6.37 -18.05
CA LYS A 148 1.31 -7.26 -17.11
C LYS A 148 1.93 -6.57 -15.90
N TYR A 149 2.29 -5.29 -16.01
CA TYR A 149 2.84 -4.54 -14.87
C TYR A 149 1.78 -4.21 -13.82
N PHE A 150 0.50 -4.25 -14.18
CA PHE A 150 -0.62 -4.02 -13.28
C PHE A 150 -1.31 -5.32 -12.84
N ASP A 151 -0.84 -6.48 -13.32
CA ASP A 151 -1.39 -7.80 -13.00
C ASP A 151 -0.32 -8.70 -12.36
N VAL A 152 -0.76 -9.83 -11.80
CA VAL A 152 0.14 -10.81 -11.19
C VAL A 152 0.98 -11.46 -12.29
N SER A 153 2.30 -11.34 -12.17
CA SER A 153 3.28 -12.04 -13.00
C SER A 153 4.21 -12.84 -12.10
N LEU A 154 4.73 -13.96 -12.62
CA LEU A 154 5.77 -14.75 -11.95
C LEU A 154 7.18 -14.36 -12.39
N ASP A 155 7.31 -13.63 -13.49
CA ASP A 155 8.60 -13.25 -14.05
C ASP A 155 9.30 -12.23 -13.14
N HIS A 156 10.46 -12.60 -12.57
CA HIS A 156 11.25 -11.73 -11.71
C HIS A 156 11.61 -10.38 -12.35
N LYS A 157 11.69 -10.28 -13.67
CA LYS A 157 11.95 -9.02 -14.39
C LYS A 157 10.74 -8.09 -14.30
N VAL A 158 9.54 -8.63 -14.48
CA VAL A 158 8.28 -7.87 -14.36
C VAL A 158 8.08 -7.43 -12.92
N ILE A 159 8.29 -8.35 -11.96
CA ILE A 159 8.21 -8.06 -10.53
C ILE A 159 9.24 -6.99 -10.13
N GLY A 160 10.47 -7.07 -10.64
CA GLY A 160 11.50 -6.05 -10.40
C GLY A 160 11.10 -4.65 -10.88
N ILE A 161 10.46 -4.56 -12.05
CA ILE A 161 9.91 -3.30 -12.57
C ILE A 161 8.73 -2.82 -11.71
N GLN A 162 7.84 -3.72 -11.32
CA GLN A 162 6.70 -3.45 -10.45
C GLN A 162 7.12 -2.82 -9.11
N TYR A 163 8.11 -3.41 -8.43
CA TYR A 163 8.71 -2.83 -7.22
C TYR A 163 9.32 -1.45 -7.49
N THR A 164 10.09 -1.31 -8.57
CA THR A 164 10.77 -0.06 -8.91
C THR A 164 9.78 1.07 -9.17
N VAL A 165 8.72 0.82 -9.94
CA VAL A 165 7.68 1.81 -10.23
C VAL A 165 6.94 2.19 -8.96
N THR A 166 6.58 1.21 -8.12
CA THR A 166 5.91 1.48 -6.83
C THR A 166 6.79 2.35 -5.93
N ALA A 167 8.09 2.03 -5.84
CA ALA A 167 9.06 2.85 -5.12
C ALA A 167 9.12 4.29 -5.68
N LEU A 168 9.16 4.47 -7.00
CA LEU A 168 9.17 5.81 -7.61
C LEU A 168 7.87 6.60 -7.39
N VAL A 169 6.73 5.92 -7.26
CA VAL A 169 5.47 6.60 -6.89
C VAL A 169 5.53 7.04 -5.42
N LEU A 170 5.98 6.17 -4.52
CA LEU A 170 6.09 6.51 -3.10
C LEU A 170 7.13 7.58 -2.81
N ILE A 171 8.28 7.56 -3.51
CA ILE A 171 9.29 8.61 -3.37
C ILE A 171 8.76 9.96 -3.83
N ALA A 172 7.92 9.99 -4.87
CA ALA A 172 7.29 11.23 -5.32
C ALA A 172 6.30 11.76 -4.28
N ILE A 173 5.46 10.89 -3.70
CA ILE A 173 4.50 11.27 -2.65
C ILE A 173 5.25 11.75 -1.39
N GLY A 174 6.22 10.99 -0.90
CA GLY A 174 7.04 11.37 0.23
C GLY A 174 7.82 12.66 -0.02
N GLY A 175 8.36 12.83 -1.24
CA GLY A 175 9.02 14.04 -1.67
C GLY A 175 8.10 15.26 -1.66
N THR A 176 6.84 15.12 -2.08
CA THR A 176 5.83 16.19 -2.00
C THR A 176 5.58 16.60 -0.55
N PHE A 177 5.47 15.66 0.39
CA PHE A 177 5.36 16.00 1.81
C PHE A 177 6.55 16.82 2.32
N ALA A 178 7.76 16.47 1.89
CA ALA A 178 8.96 17.24 2.22
C ALA A 178 8.97 18.65 1.64
N LEU A 179 8.53 18.81 0.38
CA LEU A 179 8.42 20.13 -0.20
C LEU A 179 7.44 21.00 0.60
N ILE A 180 6.30 20.45 1.03
CA ILE A 180 5.30 21.16 1.83
C ILE A 180 5.88 21.62 3.18
N PHE A 181 6.42 20.72 4.00
CA PHE A 181 6.91 21.16 5.30
C PHE A 181 8.16 22.04 5.20
N ARG A 182 8.98 21.90 4.14
CA ARG A 182 10.13 22.80 3.91
C ARG A 182 9.70 24.19 3.45
N THR A 183 8.63 24.32 2.67
CA THR A 183 8.11 25.64 2.32
C THR A 183 7.47 26.33 3.52
N GLU A 184 6.85 25.58 4.44
CA GLU A 184 6.35 26.14 5.71
C GLU A 184 7.51 26.68 6.57
N LEU A 185 8.64 25.97 6.61
CA LEU A 185 9.84 26.38 7.35
C LEU A 185 10.69 27.47 6.67
N ALA A 186 10.27 27.99 5.50
CA ALA A 186 11.06 28.98 4.76
C ALA A 186 11.17 30.34 5.47
N ALA A 187 10.23 30.64 6.37
CA ALA A 187 10.25 31.83 7.22
C ALA A 187 9.78 31.47 8.64
N SER A 188 10.15 32.29 9.63
CA SER A 188 9.63 32.15 11.00
C SER A 188 8.13 32.46 11.05
N GLN A 189 7.43 31.90 12.05
CA GLN A 189 5.96 31.93 12.21
C GLN A 189 5.23 30.99 11.24
N LEU A 190 3.93 30.78 11.48
CA LEU A 190 3.08 29.98 10.61
C LEU A 190 2.78 30.74 9.31
N GLN A 191 3.05 30.10 8.17
CA GLN A 191 2.83 30.69 6.85
C GLN A 191 1.46 30.27 6.30
N PHE A 192 1.34 29.01 5.87
CA PHE A 192 0.11 28.49 5.25
C PHE A 192 -0.49 27.32 6.04
N LEU A 193 0.32 26.59 6.81
CA LEU A 193 -0.17 25.60 7.79
C LEU A 193 -0.62 26.28 9.10
N THR A 194 -1.52 27.24 8.97
CA THR A 194 -2.05 28.03 10.09
C THR A 194 -3.04 27.23 10.95
N THR A 195 -3.38 27.74 12.13
CA THR A 195 -4.40 27.14 13.00
C THR A 195 -5.81 27.15 12.38
N THR A 196 -6.04 28.00 11.37
CA THR A 196 -7.31 28.08 10.62
C THR A 196 -7.38 27.04 9.50
N PHE A 197 -6.23 26.53 9.03
CA PHE A 197 -6.18 25.46 8.05
C PHE A 197 -6.83 24.20 8.62
N LYS A 198 -7.72 23.58 7.82
CA LYS A 198 -8.35 22.30 8.14
C LYS A 198 -8.36 21.39 6.93
N LEU A 199 -7.70 20.24 7.06
CA LEU A 199 -7.72 19.18 6.06
C LEU A 199 -7.66 17.82 6.75
N PHE A 200 -8.48 16.85 6.30
CA PHE A 200 -8.59 15.52 6.92
C PHE A 200 -8.85 15.57 8.44
N ASN A 201 -9.66 16.52 8.89
CA ASN A 201 -9.92 16.78 10.31
C ASN A 201 -8.66 17.14 11.15
N GLN A 202 -7.61 17.66 10.52
CA GLN A 202 -6.38 18.12 11.17
C GLN A 202 -6.22 19.63 11.02
N THR A 203 -5.74 20.29 12.09
CA THR A 203 -5.27 21.69 12.03
C THR A 203 -3.93 21.78 11.30
N GLY A 204 -3.51 22.98 10.86
CA GLY A 204 -2.22 23.18 10.20
C GLY A 204 -1.02 22.57 10.95
N PRO A 205 -0.83 22.85 12.25
CA PRO A 205 0.25 22.24 13.05
C PRO A 205 0.16 20.71 13.16
N GLN A 206 -1.06 20.15 13.27
CA GLN A 206 -1.25 18.69 13.28
C GLN A 206 -0.90 18.08 11.92
N PHE A 207 -1.36 18.70 10.84
CA PHE A 207 -1.05 18.26 9.49
C PHE A 207 0.45 18.29 9.21
N TYR A 208 1.16 19.33 9.68
CA TYR A 208 2.63 19.40 9.63
C TYR A 208 3.29 18.19 10.29
N ASN A 209 2.89 17.85 11.53
CA ASN A 209 3.44 16.70 12.25
C ASN A 209 3.14 15.39 11.52
N THR A 210 1.93 15.24 10.98
CA THR A 210 1.53 14.06 10.20
C THR A 210 2.34 13.89 8.93
N ILE A 211 2.49 14.94 8.11
CA ILE A 211 3.24 14.83 6.85
C ILE A 211 4.74 14.65 7.09
N MET A 212 5.30 15.20 8.17
CA MET A 212 6.69 14.94 8.58
C MET A 212 6.88 13.48 8.97
N SER A 213 5.97 12.94 9.78
CA SER A 213 6.01 11.54 10.22
C SER A 213 5.83 10.57 9.04
N LEU A 214 4.86 10.85 8.17
CA LEU A 214 4.60 10.07 6.96
C LEU A 214 5.73 10.14 5.95
N HIS A 215 6.34 11.30 5.75
CA HIS A 215 7.53 11.44 4.91
C HIS A 215 8.61 10.45 5.36
N GLY A 216 8.94 10.43 6.65
CA GLY A 216 9.97 9.52 7.18
C GLY A 216 9.70 8.05 6.82
N ILE A 217 8.52 7.53 7.16
CA ILE A 217 8.22 6.11 6.93
C ILE A 217 8.03 5.76 5.45
N ILE A 218 7.36 6.62 4.66
CA ILE A 218 7.16 6.36 3.23
C ILE A 218 8.49 6.35 2.49
N MET A 219 9.43 7.21 2.86
CA MET A 219 10.77 7.21 2.25
C MET A 219 11.54 5.92 2.60
N ILE A 220 11.45 5.44 3.84
CA ILE A 220 12.06 4.15 4.23
C ILE A 220 11.48 3.01 3.40
N ILE A 221 10.15 2.87 3.36
CA ILE A 221 9.48 1.81 2.60
C ILE A 221 9.79 1.93 1.11
N SER A 222 9.74 3.14 0.56
CA SER A 222 10.08 3.42 -0.84
C SER A 222 11.49 2.93 -1.19
N ILE A 223 12.49 3.23 -0.36
CA ILE A 223 13.87 2.82 -0.62
C ILE A 223 13.99 1.29 -0.52
N LEU A 224 13.36 0.66 0.49
CA LEU A 224 13.36 -0.80 0.63
C LEU A 224 12.72 -1.51 -0.57
N LEU A 225 11.61 -0.97 -1.10
CA LEU A 225 10.99 -1.47 -2.33
C LEU A 225 11.89 -1.26 -3.55
N GLY A 226 12.58 -0.12 -3.65
CA GLY A 226 13.53 0.16 -4.73
C GLY A 226 14.72 -0.81 -4.75
N ILE A 227 15.31 -1.09 -3.57
CA ILE A 227 16.36 -2.11 -3.43
C ILE A 227 15.80 -3.50 -3.79
N SER A 228 14.61 -3.84 -3.30
CA SER A 228 13.94 -5.10 -3.62
C SER A 228 13.67 -5.25 -5.13
N GLY A 229 13.31 -4.17 -5.82
CA GLY A 229 13.13 -4.15 -7.26
C GLY A 229 14.42 -4.44 -8.03
N MET A 230 15.53 -3.81 -7.61
CA MET A 230 16.85 -4.09 -8.18
C MET A 230 17.31 -5.52 -7.92
N MET A 231 17.08 -6.03 -6.71
CA MET A 231 17.42 -7.41 -6.35
C MET A 231 16.65 -8.42 -7.20
N ASN A 232 15.33 -8.25 -7.32
CA ASN A 232 14.48 -9.10 -8.15
C ASN A 232 14.88 -9.07 -9.62
N TYR A 233 15.19 -7.88 -10.16
CA TYR A 233 15.55 -7.76 -11.56
C TYR A 233 16.93 -8.35 -11.86
N ALA A 234 17.94 -8.04 -11.04
CA ALA A 234 19.34 -8.31 -11.38
C ALA A 234 19.91 -9.61 -10.80
N VAL A 235 19.47 -10.05 -9.60
CA VAL A 235 20.11 -11.18 -8.92
C VAL A 235 20.05 -12.47 -9.74
N PRO A 236 18.89 -12.90 -10.29
CA PRO A 236 18.84 -14.12 -11.10
C PRO A 236 19.80 -14.09 -12.29
N PHE A 237 19.87 -12.96 -13.01
CA PHE A 237 20.82 -12.79 -14.11
C PHE A 237 22.27 -12.91 -13.66
N LEU A 238 22.64 -12.26 -12.55
CA LEU A 238 24.02 -12.21 -12.06
C LEU A 238 24.51 -13.56 -11.53
N VAL A 239 23.60 -14.45 -11.11
CA VAL A 239 23.95 -15.81 -10.68
C VAL A 239 23.77 -16.85 -11.79
N GLY A 240 23.26 -16.46 -12.96
CA GLY A 240 22.98 -17.35 -14.07
C GLY A 240 21.76 -18.26 -13.86
N ALA A 241 20.82 -17.84 -13.01
CA ALA A 241 19.54 -18.52 -12.81
C ALA A 241 18.51 -18.06 -13.84
N HIS A 242 17.56 -18.94 -14.19
CA HIS A 242 16.44 -18.60 -15.07
C HIS A 242 15.43 -17.67 -14.39
N ASP A 243 15.19 -17.88 -13.09
CA ASP A 243 14.24 -17.12 -12.27
C ASP A 243 14.66 -17.20 -10.78
N MET A 244 13.88 -16.60 -9.90
CA MET A 244 13.97 -16.73 -8.45
C MET A 244 13.59 -18.15 -7.98
N ALA A 245 14.08 -18.57 -6.82
CA ALA A 245 13.83 -19.91 -6.26
C ALA A 245 12.36 -20.23 -6.03
N PHE A 246 11.58 -19.25 -5.61
CA PHE A 246 10.14 -19.37 -5.40
C PHE A 246 9.39 -18.27 -6.17
N PRO A 247 9.10 -18.44 -7.48
CA PRO A 247 8.47 -17.40 -8.30
C PRO A 247 7.10 -16.94 -7.77
N ARG A 248 6.24 -17.87 -7.33
CA ARG A 248 4.93 -17.54 -6.75
C ARG A 248 5.05 -16.76 -5.44
N LEU A 249 5.99 -17.16 -4.57
CA LEU A 249 6.25 -16.45 -3.33
C LEU A 249 6.81 -15.04 -3.60
N ASN A 250 7.57 -14.90 -4.68
CA ASN A 250 8.09 -13.62 -5.14
C ASN A 250 6.99 -12.64 -5.53
N ALA A 251 6.05 -13.11 -6.34
CA ALA A 251 4.88 -12.34 -6.74
C ALA A 251 4.04 -11.97 -5.50
N PHE A 252 3.82 -12.94 -4.61
CA PHE A 252 3.11 -12.72 -3.36
C PHE A 252 3.76 -11.65 -2.49
N ALA A 253 5.09 -11.70 -2.30
CA ALA A 253 5.83 -10.69 -1.56
C ALA A 253 5.60 -9.29 -2.12
N TYR A 254 5.63 -9.11 -3.44
CA TYR A 254 5.35 -7.81 -4.06
C TYR A 254 3.92 -7.34 -3.79
N TRP A 255 2.94 -8.20 -4.01
CA TRP A 255 1.54 -7.84 -3.87
C TRP A 255 1.09 -7.56 -2.43
N ILE A 256 1.87 -7.96 -1.42
CA ILE A 256 1.68 -7.51 -0.02
C ILE A 256 2.09 -6.04 0.16
N SER A 257 3.11 -5.56 -0.54
CA SER A 257 3.60 -4.18 -0.39
C SER A 257 2.61 -3.11 -0.88
N VAL A 258 1.74 -3.46 -1.84
CA VAL A 258 0.74 -2.55 -2.41
C VAL A 258 -0.29 -2.13 -1.35
N PRO A 259 -1.03 -3.05 -0.70
CA PRO A 259 -1.97 -2.68 0.35
C PRO A 259 -1.25 -2.11 1.58
N ALA A 260 -0.02 -2.52 1.88
CA ALA A 260 0.78 -1.87 2.94
C ALA A 260 0.99 -0.37 2.68
N SER A 261 1.31 -0.02 1.43
CA SER A 261 1.48 1.37 1.00
C SER A 261 0.17 2.16 1.08
N VAL A 262 -0.95 1.53 0.70
CA VAL A 262 -2.29 2.12 0.85
C VAL A 262 -2.61 2.39 2.31
N LEU A 263 -2.32 1.46 3.22
CA LEU A 263 -2.54 1.64 4.66
C LEU A 263 -1.74 2.82 5.22
N LEU A 264 -0.45 2.92 4.87
CA LEU A 264 0.38 4.06 5.30
C LEU A 264 -0.19 5.40 4.82
N LEU A 265 -0.70 5.47 3.58
CA LEU A 265 -1.33 6.69 3.07
C LEU A 265 -2.70 6.95 3.71
N MET A 266 -3.44 5.91 4.10
CA MET A 266 -4.69 6.04 4.85
C MET A 266 -4.50 6.64 6.23
N SER A 267 -3.31 6.53 6.84
CA SER A 267 -2.99 7.23 8.08
C SER A 267 -3.23 8.73 7.98
N LEU A 268 -2.94 9.35 6.82
CA LEU A 268 -3.17 10.78 6.60
C LEU A 268 -4.65 11.15 6.73
N VAL A 269 -5.53 10.30 6.20
CA VAL A 269 -6.96 10.58 6.10
C VAL A 269 -7.69 10.23 7.39
N LEU A 270 -7.22 9.23 8.13
CA LEU A 270 -7.81 8.80 9.41
C LEU A 270 -7.26 9.60 10.61
N GLY A 271 -7.15 10.91 10.46
CA GLY A 271 -6.76 11.84 11.53
C GLY A 271 -5.26 12.03 11.72
N GLY A 272 -4.42 11.36 10.94
CA GLY A 272 -2.97 11.52 11.02
C GLY A 272 -2.34 10.89 12.27
N PHE A 273 -1.06 11.20 12.48
CA PHE A 273 -0.32 10.85 13.69
C PHE A 273 0.89 11.77 13.83
N ASP A 274 1.23 12.13 15.07
CA ASP A 274 2.22 13.16 15.39
C ASP A 274 3.46 12.61 16.12
N THR A 275 3.64 11.29 16.12
CA THR A 275 4.67 10.60 16.88
C THR A 275 6.05 10.60 16.19
N GLY A 276 6.16 11.12 14.97
CA GLY A 276 7.26 10.76 14.08
C GLY A 276 7.15 9.31 13.59
N TRP A 277 8.01 8.94 12.65
CA TRP A 277 8.11 7.57 12.13
C TRP A 277 8.60 6.55 13.18
N THR A 278 9.13 7.02 14.31
CA THR A 278 9.61 6.18 15.42
C THR A 278 8.48 5.65 16.31
N GLY A 279 7.36 6.37 16.43
CA GLY A 279 6.16 5.86 17.11
C GLY A 279 6.25 5.67 18.63
N TYR A 280 7.01 6.50 19.34
CA TYR A 280 7.26 6.33 20.77
C TYR A 280 6.01 6.47 21.66
N PRO A 281 5.80 5.56 22.64
CA PRO A 281 4.90 5.80 23.76
C PRO A 281 5.40 6.94 24.67
N PRO A 282 4.51 7.66 25.38
CA PRO A 282 3.06 7.45 25.44
C PRO A 282 2.29 8.11 24.30
N LEU A 283 2.96 8.86 23.41
CA LEU A 283 2.29 9.65 22.38
C LEU A 283 1.55 8.74 21.37
N SER A 284 2.18 7.63 20.96
CA SER A 284 1.53 6.64 20.09
C SER A 284 0.30 5.98 20.69
N ALA A 285 0.24 5.84 22.02
CA ALA A 285 -0.90 5.23 22.70
C ALA A 285 -2.14 6.14 22.79
N ARG A 286 -1.98 7.43 22.46
CA ARG A 286 -3.06 8.43 22.49
C ARG A 286 -3.32 9.06 21.11
N ALA A 287 -2.60 8.60 20.10
CA ALA A 287 -2.70 9.12 18.75
C ALA A 287 -4.02 8.67 18.08
N PRO A 288 -4.51 9.39 17.06
CA PRO A 288 -5.71 9.00 16.31
C PRO A 288 -5.58 7.64 15.61
N VAL A 289 -6.69 7.16 15.04
CA VAL A 289 -6.76 5.90 14.27
C VAL A 289 -5.71 5.82 13.16
N GLY A 290 -5.27 6.95 12.61
CA GLY A 290 -4.17 7.02 11.64
C GLY A 290 -2.88 6.36 12.13
N MET A 291 -2.61 6.36 13.43
CA MET A 291 -1.51 5.62 14.06
C MET A 291 -1.63 4.10 13.88
N GLN A 292 -2.85 3.57 13.97
CA GLN A 292 -3.08 2.14 13.77
C GLN A 292 -2.87 1.74 12.31
N MET A 293 -3.25 2.59 11.36
CA MET A 293 -2.94 2.35 9.95
C MET A 293 -1.44 2.41 9.67
N PHE A 294 -0.71 3.25 10.41
CA PHE A 294 0.75 3.29 10.33
C PHE A 294 1.34 1.97 10.83
N PHE A 295 0.94 1.49 12.01
CA PHE A 295 1.41 0.22 12.55
C PHE A 295 1.06 -0.97 11.65
N LEU A 296 -0.18 -1.04 11.18
CA LEU A 296 -0.60 -2.12 10.29
C LEU A 296 0.13 -2.05 8.94
N GLY A 297 0.31 -0.85 8.38
CA GLY A 297 1.07 -0.66 7.14
C GLY A 297 2.52 -1.12 7.26
N VAL A 298 3.22 -0.76 8.35
CA VAL A 298 4.58 -1.23 8.62
C VAL A 298 4.62 -2.74 8.83
N PHE A 299 3.67 -3.30 9.59
CA PHE A 299 3.57 -4.74 9.81
C PHE A 299 3.37 -5.51 8.50
N THR A 300 2.43 -5.05 7.65
CA THR A 300 2.17 -5.67 6.34
C THR A 300 3.39 -5.54 5.41
N ALA A 301 4.06 -4.39 5.38
CA ALA A 301 5.30 -4.21 4.61
C ALA A 301 6.43 -5.13 5.09
N GLY A 302 6.51 -5.40 6.40
CA GLY A 302 7.46 -6.35 6.98
C GLY A 302 7.33 -7.76 6.40
N TRP A 303 6.10 -8.27 6.23
CA TRP A 303 5.87 -9.57 5.59
C TRP A 303 6.35 -9.62 4.14
N SER A 304 6.12 -8.57 3.36
CA SER A 304 6.66 -8.44 2.00
C SER A 304 8.19 -8.56 2.01
N SER A 305 8.86 -7.85 2.92
CA SER A 305 10.32 -7.83 3.04
C SER A 305 10.89 -9.19 3.46
N ILE A 306 10.32 -9.85 4.46
CA ILE A 306 10.76 -11.17 4.96
C ILE A 306 10.69 -12.22 3.85
N LEU A 307 9.57 -12.29 3.13
CA LEU A 307 9.37 -13.27 2.06
C LEU A 307 10.29 -13.02 0.87
N GLY A 308 10.51 -11.75 0.51
CA GLY A 308 11.48 -11.36 -0.52
C GLY A 308 12.91 -11.75 -0.14
N ALA A 309 13.33 -11.47 1.10
CA ALA A 309 14.66 -11.79 1.62
C ALA A 309 14.94 -13.30 1.61
N LEU A 310 13.99 -14.12 2.09
CA LEU A 310 14.09 -15.58 2.04
C LEU A 310 14.30 -16.08 0.61
N ASN A 311 13.54 -15.53 -0.34
CA ASN A 311 13.62 -15.94 -1.73
C ASN A 311 14.96 -15.59 -2.38
N VAL A 312 15.50 -14.40 -2.09
CA VAL A 312 16.83 -13.98 -2.57
C VAL A 312 17.92 -14.91 -2.03
N ILE A 313 17.90 -15.21 -0.73
CA ILE A 313 18.88 -16.12 -0.11
C ILE A 313 18.79 -17.51 -0.77
N ALA A 314 17.58 -18.06 -0.89
CA ALA A 314 17.38 -19.36 -1.52
C ALA A 314 17.89 -19.40 -2.98
N THR A 315 17.61 -18.35 -3.75
CA THR A 315 18.06 -18.20 -5.15
C THR A 315 19.59 -18.23 -5.23
N VAL A 316 20.28 -17.38 -4.44
CA VAL A 316 21.74 -17.29 -4.48
C VAL A 316 22.41 -18.56 -3.94
N VAL A 317 21.84 -19.23 -2.94
CA VAL A 317 22.45 -20.44 -2.37
C VAL A 317 22.28 -21.64 -3.31
N ARG A 318 21.11 -21.79 -3.95
CA ARG A 318 20.70 -23.04 -4.63
C ARG A 318 20.70 -22.99 -6.15
N MET A 319 20.66 -21.82 -6.78
CA MET A 319 20.45 -21.69 -8.24
C MET A 319 21.61 -21.08 -9.02
N ARG A 320 22.80 -20.96 -8.41
CA ARG A 320 23.99 -20.46 -9.09
C ARG A 320 24.41 -21.37 -10.25
N ALA A 321 24.91 -20.75 -11.31
CA ALA A 321 25.53 -21.46 -12.43
C ALA A 321 26.68 -22.36 -11.96
N LYS A 322 26.85 -23.51 -12.64
CA LYS A 322 27.88 -24.49 -12.32
C LYS A 322 29.29 -23.86 -12.36
N GLY A 323 30.07 -24.04 -11.30
CA GLY A 323 31.42 -23.48 -11.17
C GLY A 323 31.49 -22.08 -10.52
N MET A 324 30.34 -21.46 -10.22
CA MET A 324 30.28 -20.18 -9.49
C MET A 324 30.34 -20.40 -7.97
N VAL A 325 31.57 -20.36 -7.43
CA VAL A 325 31.80 -20.41 -5.98
C VAL A 325 31.43 -19.08 -5.31
N ALA A 326 31.21 -19.08 -3.99
CA ALA A 326 30.75 -17.90 -3.25
C ALA A 326 31.64 -16.66 -3.45
N MET A 327 32.96 -16.83 -3.42
CA MET A 327 33.91 -15.71 -3.61
C MET A 327 34.01 -15.19 -5.05
N ARG A 328 33.28 -15.80 -6.00
CA ARG A 328 33.17 -15.33 -7.40
C ARG A 328 31.83 -14.63 -7.67
N LEU A 329 30.97 -14.48 -6.67
CA LEU A 329 29.72 -13.75 -6.82
C LEU A 329 30.00 -12.24 -6.99
N PRO A 330 29.26 -11.54 -7.88
CA PRO A 330 29.35 -10.09 -7.97
C PRO A 330 29.03 -9.42 -6.64
N ILE A 331 29.66 -8.28 -6.38
CA ILE A 331 29.51 -7.55 -5.11
C ILE A 331 28.05 -7.17 -4.82
N PHE A 332 27.26 -6.86 -5.86
CA PHE A 332 25.83 -6.59 -5.71
C PHE A 332 25.06 -7.80 -5.18
N VAL A 333 25.40 -9.01 -5.62
CA VAL A 333 24.76 -10.25 -5.12
C VAL A 333 25.15 -10.51 -3.67
N TRP A 334 26.41 -10.27 -3.29
CA TRP A 334 26.84 -10.34 -1.90
C TRP A 334 26.11 -9.33 -1.01
N ALA A 335 25.99 -8.08 -1.45
CA ALA A 335 25.24 -7.05 -0.73
C ALA A 335 23.76 -7.42 -0.61
N SER A 336 23.18 -8.02 -1.64
CA SER A 336 21.79 -8.50 -1.65
C SER A 336 21.58 -9.61 -0.61
N VAL A 337 22.50 -10.58 -0.52
CA VAL A 337 22.44 -11.64 0.50
C VAL A 337 22.61 -11.06 1.91
N ALA A 338 23.58 -10.16 2.12
CA ALA A 338 23.80 -9.53 3.43
C ALA A 338 22.56 -8.72 3.87
N THR A 339 21.98 -7.94 2.97
CA THR A 339 20.74 -7.19 3.22
C THR A 339 19.59 -8.14 3.57
N SER A 340 19.47 -9.26 2.84
CA SER A 340 18.43 -10.27 3.10
C SER A 340 18.62 -10.96 4.44
N ILE A 341 19.85 -11.17 4.90
CA ILE A 341 20.13 -11.75 6.23
C ILE A 341 19.74 -10.75 7.34
N ILE A 342 19.99 -9.45 7.16
CA ILE A 342 19.63 -8.42 8.14
C ILE A 342 18.10 -8.23 8.21
N ALA A 343 17.40 -8.46 7.11
CA ALA A 343 15.95 -8.33 7.04
C ALA A 343 15.19 -9.47 7.73
N LEU A 344 15.86 -10.59 8.05
CA LEU A 344 15.31 -11.75 8.75
C LEU A 344 15.65 -11.72 10.25
#